data_AF-A0A956VML3-F1
#
_entry.id   AF-A0A956VML3-F1
#
_cell.length_a   1.000
_cell.length_b   1.000
_cell.length_c   1.000
_cell.angle_alpha   90.00
_cell.angle_beta   90.00
_cell.angle_gamma   90.00
#
_symmetry.space_group_name_H-M   'P 1'
#
loop_
_entity.id
_entity.type
_entity.pdbx_description
1 polymer ?
#
loop_
_entity_poly.entity_id
_entity_poly.type
_entity_poly.pdbx_seq_one_letter_code
_entity_poly.pdbx_strand_id
1 'polypeptide(L)' 'MNFQSKTINAGGNAKTVKGDGEYLTAVMYLAPYKLSGEGNLCPMAELAACHKGCLNTAGRGKFD' A
#
# COMPACT_ATOMS: atom_id res chain seq x y z
N MET A 1 6.79 12.31 -13.66
CA MET A 1 7.28 10.98 -14.13
C MET A 1 6.48 9.93 -13.40
N ASN A 2 5.76 9.03 -14.10
CA ASN A 2 4.92 8.04 -13.42
C ASN A 2 5.66 6.70 -13.30
N PHE A 3 6.06 6.34 -12.09
CA PHE A 3 6.52 4.99 -11.77
C PHE A 3 5.31 4.12 -11.40
N GLN A 4 5.14 3.02 -12.13
CA GLN A 4 4.07 2.07 -11.89
C GLN A 4 4.61 0.63 -11.92
N SER A 5 4.32 -0.13 -10.87
CA SER A 5 4.57 -1.56 -10.77
C SER A 5 3.32 -2.27 -10.26
N LYS A 6 3.38 -3.59 -10.08
CA LYS A 6 2.25 -4.39 -9.55
C LYS A 6 1.79 -3.92 -8.16
N THR A 7 2.71 -3.36 -7.35
CA THR A 7 2.44 -2.96 -5.96
C THR A 7 2.66 -1.47 -5.69
N ILE A 8 3.32 -0.72 -6.58
CA ILE A 8 3.64 0.70 -6.36
C ILE A 8 3.04 1.56 -7.47
N ASN A 9 2.41 2.67 -7.10
CA ASN A 9 1.85 3.64 -8.04
C ASN A 9 2.23 5.08 -7.63
N ALA A 10 2.90 5.80 -8.52
CA ALA A 10 3.23 7.22 -8.39
C ALA A 10 2.38 8.08 -9.36
N GLY A 11 1.90 9.23 -8.88
CA GLY A 11 1.18 10.23 -9.71
C GLY A 11 -0.30 9.95 -10.00
N GLY A 12 -0.80 8.74 -9.72
CA GLY A 12 -2.18 8.32 -10.01
C GLY A 12 -3.15 8.25 -8.82
N ASN A 13 -2.72 8.61 -7.60
CA ASN A 13 -3.54 8.48 -6.39
C ASN A 13 -3.94 9.85 -5.80
N ALA A 14 -5.22 10.04 -5.52
CA ALA A 14 -5.75 11.21 -4.82
C ALA A 14 -5.31 11.34 -3.36
N LYS A 15 -4.72 10.28 -2.78
CA LYS A 15 -4.23 10.23 -1.39
C LYS A 15 -2.82 10.77 -1.20
N THR A 16 -2.15 11.18 -2.28
CA THR A 16 -0.82 11.78 -2.23
C THR A 16 -0.89 13.15 -2.88
N VAL A 17 -0.28 14.16 -2.26
CA VAL A 17 -0.01 15.42 -2.96
C VAL A 17 0.84 15.07 -4.17
N LYS A 18 0.44 15.53 -5.36
CA LYS A 18 1.21 15.34 -6.60
C LYS A 18 2.50 16.14 -6.50
N GLY A 19 3.50 15.54 -5.84
CA GLY A 19 4.87 16.02 -5.80
C GLY A 19 5.55 15.63 -7.11
N ASP A 20 5.43 16.48 -8.12
CA ASP A 20 6.24 16.42 -9.35
C ASP A 20 7.41 17.43 -9.29
N GLY A 21 7.82 17.82 -8.06
CA GLY A 21 8.94 18.73 -7.80
C GLY A 21 10.25 17.97 -7.58
N GLU A 22 10.86 18.16 -6.41
CA GLU A 22 12.15 17.54 -6.05
C GLU A 22 12.04 16.04 -5.71
N TYR A 23 10.91 15.60 -5.16
CA TYR A 23 10.69 14.21 -4.73
C TYR A 23 9.44 13.59 -5.35
N LEU A 24 9.59 12.39 -5.88
CA LEU A 24 8.48 11.58 -6.36
C LEU A 24 7.81 10.85 -5.18
N THR A 25 6.52 11.11 -4.98
CA THR A 25 5.72 10.39 -3.98
C THR A 25 4.93 9.26 -4.63
N ALA A 26 4.96 8.07 -4.02
CA ALA A 26 4.24 6.90 -4.50
C ALA A 26 3.51 6.19 -3.36
N VAL A 27 2.42 5.50 -3.69
CA VAL A 27 1.71 4.62 -2.76
C VAL A 27 2.10 3.18 -3.03
N MET A 28 2.52 2.49 -1.98
CA MET A 28 2.77 1.06 -1.99
C MET A 28 1.56 0.31 -1.40
N TYR A 29 0.97 -0.55 -2.21
CA TYR A 29 -0.15 -1.40 -1.83
C TYR A 29 0.38 -2.78 -1.43
N LEU A 30 0.23 -3.12 -0.15
CA LEU A 30 0.61 -4.41 0.40
C LEU A 30 -0.62 -5.13 0.96
N ALA A 31 -0.65 -6.44 0.77
CA ALA A 31 -1.56 -7.35 1.47
C ALA A 31 -0.86 -7.95 2.68
N PRO A 32 -1.59 -8.26 3.77
CA PRO A 32 -1.00 -8.92 4.93
C PRO A 32 -0.55 -10.34 4.57
N TYR A 33 0.42 -10.88 5.29
CA TYR A 33 1.06 -12.16 4.94
C TYR A 33 0.09 -13.36 4.88
N LYS A 34 -1.03 -13.30 5.61
CA LYS A 34 -2.09 -14.33 5.55
C LYS A 34 -2.94 -14.27 4.27
N LEU A 35 -2.90 -13.15 3.53
CA LEU A 35 -3.66 -12.92 2.31
C LEU A 35 -2.77 -12.80 1.07
N SER A 36 -1.53 -12.33 1.22
CA SER A 36 -0.66 -11.99 0.08
C SER A 36 -0.38 -13.17 -0.85
N GLY A 37 -0.33 -14.41 -0.33
CA GLY A 37 0.06 -15.60 -1.09
C GLY A 37 1.56 -15.67 -1.43
N GLU A 38 2.30 -14.57 -1.20
CA GLU A 38 3.72 -14.40 -1.49
C GLU A 38 4.62 -14.69 -0.26
N GLY A 39 4.05 -15.23 0.81
CA GLY A 39 4.75 -15.54 2.06
C GLY A 39 4.83 -14.37 3.05
N ASN A 40 5.59 -14.59 4.14
CA ASN A 40 5.72 -13.63 5.22
C ASN A 40 7.04 -12.85 5.14
N LEU A 41 6.93 -11.53 4.94
CA LEU A 41 8.07 -10.60 4.86
C LEU A 41 8.56 -10.10 6.23
N CYS A 42 7.77 -10.29 7.30
CA CYS A 42 8.12 -9.84 8.65
C CYS A 42 8.07 -11.02 9.64
N PRO A 43 9.20 -11.46 10.19
CA PRO A 43 9.24 -12.62 11.10
C PRO A 43 8.31 -12.47 12.31
N MET A 44 8.09 -11.23 12.76
CA MET A 44 7.28 -10.90 13.94
C MET A 44 5.83 -10.52 13.60
N ALA A 45 5.37 -10.72 12.35
CA ALA A 45 4.04 -10.28 11.89
C ALA A 45 2.87 -10.87 12.69
N GLU A 46 3.03 -12.09 13.22
CA GLU A 46 2.00 -12.73 14.05
C GLU A 46 2.00 -12.17 15.47
N LEU A 47 3.17 -11.99 16.09
CA LEU A 47 3.29 -11.41 17.44
C LEU A 47 2.78 -9.97 17.48
N ALA A 48 3.18 -9.15 16.51
CA ALA A 48 2.77 -7.76 16.40
C ALA A 48 1.32 -7.60 15.90
N ALA A 49 0.70 -8.68 15.43
CA ALA A 49 -0.65 -8.72 14.88
C ALA A 49 -0.93 -7.68 13.77
N CYS A 50 0.09 -7.23 13.03
CA CYS A 50 -0.03 -6.22 11.97
C CYS A 50 -1.00 -6.64 10.86
N HIS A 51 -1.18 -7.94 10.65
CA HIS A 51 -2.14 -8.49 9.69
C HIS A 51 -3.60 -8.17 10.06
N LYS A 52 -3.92 -8.01 11.35
CA LYS A 52 -5.29 -7.71 11.81
C LYS A 52 -5.68 -6.26 11.53
N GLY A 53 -4.74 -5.34 11.71
CA GLY A 53 -4.92 -3.91 11.45
C GLY A 53 -4.57 -3.49 10.02
N CYS A 54 -4.34 -4.44 9.11
CA CYS A 54 -3.91 -4.11 7.77
C CYS A 54 -5.01 -3.33 7.04
N LEU A 55 -4.64 -2.17 6.50
CA LEU A 55 -5.55 -1.28 5.77
C LEU A 55 -5.75 -1.72 4.31
N ASN A 56 -5.41 -2.96 3.95
CA ASN A 56 -5.53 -3.48 2.59
C ASN A 56 -7.00 -3.54 2.09
N THR A 57 -7.97 -3.54 3.01
CA THR A 57 -9.40 -3.39 2.71
C THR A 57 -9.93 -1.99 3.00
N ALA A 58 -9.16 -1.16 3.71
CA ALA A 58 -9.58 0.17 4.13
C ALA A 58 -9.46 1.17 2.97
N GLY A 59 -10.44 2.06 2.85
CA GLY A 59 -10.41 3.11 1.82
C GLY A 59 -11.05 2.73 0.49
N ARG A 60 -11.83 1.64 0.40
CA ARG A 60 -12.94 1.52 -0.58
C ARG A 60 -14.13 2.35 -0.11
N GLY A 61 -13.89 3.62 0.24
CA GLY A 61 -14.97 4.55 0.53
C GLY A 61 -15.94 4.49 -0.63
N LYS A 62 -17.16 4.04 -0.37
CA LYS A 62 -18.25 4.17 -1.32
C LYS A 62 -18.42 5.67 -1.51
N PHE A 63 -17.92 6.20 -2.61
CA PHE A 63 -18.36 7.50 -3.08
C PHE A 63 -19.77 7.26 -3.60
N ASP A 64 -20.79 7.54 -2.78
CA ASP A 64 -22.12 7.85 -3.30
C ASP A 64 -22.06 9.22 -3.99
#